data_AF-A0A848CHG4-F1
#
_entry.id   AF-A0A848CHG4-F1
#
_cell.length_a   1.000
_cell.length_b   1.000
_cell.length_c   1.000
_cell.angle_alpha   90.00
_cell.angle_beta   90.00
_cell.angle_gamma   90.00
#
_symmetry.space_group_name_H-M   'P 1'
#
loop_
_entity.id
_entity.type
_entity.pdbx_description
1 polymer ?
#
loop_
_entity_poly.entity_id
_entity_poly.type
_entity_poly.pdbx_seq_one_letter_code
_entity_poly.pdbx_strand_id
1 'polypeptide(L)'
;MYKVLKNESDFDDWIRVLPDEVSAISTQTAVKNSLKAILQTFDTAYGKERRIEADLGGFAIVLFGDRTEVSEQEKNVLKYFNLNADEYEYEEIYKQKEPECTVEVTFRLYLCSSDYAVQVVRVLKKENENG
;
A
#
# COMPACT_ATOMS: atom_id res chain seq x y z
N MET A 1 -11.02 -2.63 -4.36
CA MET A 1 -10.35 -1.72 -5.33
C MET A 1 -8.84 -1.65 -5.09
N TYR A 2 -8.07 -1.10 -6.03
CA TYR A 2 -6.63 -0.84 -5.83
C TYR A 2 -6.15 0.43 -6.53
N LYS A 3 -5.03 0.98 -6.05
CA LYS A 3 -4.27 2.07 -6.68
C LYS A 3 -2.79 1.67 -6.74
N VAL A 4 -2.20 1.76 -7.93
CA VAL A 4 -0.75 1.63 -8.11
C VAL A 4 -0.12 3.02 -8.00
N LEU A 5 0.95 3.11 -7.23
CA LEU A 5 1.77 4.31 -7.06
C LEU A 5 3.18 3.97 -7.54
N LYS A 6 3.58 4.58 -8.66
CA LYS A 6 4.91 4.39 -9.20
C LYS A 6 5.92 5.07 -8.31
N ASN A 7 5.76 6.36 -8.05
CA ASN A 7 6.77 7.23 -7.42
C ASN A 7 6.14 8.24 -6.44
N GLU A 8 6.98 9.10 -5.85
CA GLU A 8 6.53 10.15 -4.93
C GLU A 8 5.51 11.11 -5.58
N SER A 9 5.69 11.47 -6.85
CA SER A 9 4.80 12.40 -7.55
C SER A 9 3.39 11.83 -7.72
N ASP A 10 3.29 10.55 -8.09
CA ASP A 10 2.00 9.85 -8.18
C ASP A 10 1.24 9.90 -6.86
N PHE A 11 1.96 9.81 -5.74
CA PHE A 11 1.37 9.89 -4.41
C PHE A 11 0.93 11.32 -4.06
N ASP A 12 1.77 12.32 -4.35
CA ASP A 12 1.44 13.73 -4.12
C ASP A 12 0.26 14.22 -4.97
N ASP A 13 0.03 13.62 -6.14
CA ASP A 13 -1.16 13.88 -6.96
C ASP A 13 -2.38 13.13 -6.42
N TRP A 14 -2.23 11.84 -6.09
CA TRP A 14 -3.35 11.03 -5.63
C TRP A 14 -3.90 11.50 -4.28
N ILE A 15 -3.04 11.96 -3.36
CA ILE A 15 -3.46 12.41 -2.02
C ILE A 15 -4.47 13.57 -2.06
N ARG A 16 -4.50 14.33 -3.17
CA ARG A 16 -5.41 15.47 -3.37
C ARG A 16 -6.83 15.05 -3.76
N VAL A 17 -6.99 13.81 -4.20
CA VAL A 17 -8.24 13.24 -4.74
C VAL A 17 -8.52 11.86 -4.15
N LEU A 18 -8.08 11.61 -2.92
CA LEU A 18 -8.26 10.33 -2.23
C LEU A 18 -9.75 10.01 -2.01
N PRO A 19 -10.17 8.77 -2.31
CA PRO A 19 -11.46 8.26 -1.87
C PRO A 19 -11.57 8.19 -0.33
N ASP A 20 -12.80 8.26 0.20
CA ASP A 20 -13.08 8.22 1.64
C ASP A 20 -12.68 6.90 2.31
N GLU A 21 -12.62 5.81 1.53
CA GLU A 21 -12.18 4.49 1.99
C GLU A 21 -10.70 4.48 2.41
N VAL A 22 -9.91 5.41 1.88
CA VAL A 22 -8.46 5.52 2.10
C VAL A 22 -8.04 6.84 2.72
N SER A 23 -8.99 7.59 3.28
CA SER A 23 -8.71 8.89 3.94
C SER A 23 -7.63 8.78 5.03
N ALA A 24 -7.52 7.63 5.71
CA ALA A 24 -6.45 7.33 6.67
C ALA A 24 -5.03 7.55 6.12
N ILE A 25 -4.83 7.41 4.80
CA ILE A 25 -3.54 7.66 4.15
C ILE A 25 -3.15 9.14 4.23
N SER A 26 -4.11 10.07 4.19
CA SER A 26 -3.82 11.51 4.30
C SER A 26 -3.97 12.04 5.72
N THR A 27 -4.90 11.51 6.51
CA THR A 27 -5.22 12.01 7.84
C THR A 27 -4.24 11.51 8.91
N GLN A 28 -3.68 10.32 8.75
CA GLN A 28 -2.64 9.81 9.66
C GLN A 28 -1.26 10.21 9.15
N THR A 29 -0.62 11.16 9.84
CA THR A 29 0.71 11.66 9.48
C THR A 29 1.75 10.53 9.38
N ALA A 30 1.68 9.53 10.26
CA ALA A 30 2.61 8.40 10.22
C ALA A 30 2.42 7.55 8.95
N VAL A 31 1.19 7.14 8.63
CA VAL A 31 0.88 6.39 7.39
C VAL A 31 1.32 7.17 6.15
N LYS A 32 0.98 8.46 6.09
CA LYS A 32 1.36 9.35 4.99
C LYS A 32 2.89 9.38 4.80
N ASN A 33 3.62 9.60 5.89
CA ASN A 33 5.07 9.73 5.85
C ASN A 33 5.74 8.42 5.48
N SER A 34 5.24 7.29 5.98
CA SER A 34 5.81 5.97 5.68
C SER A 34 5.62 5.60 4.21
N LEU A 35 4.42 5.79 3.65
CA LEU A 35 4.19 5.56 2.22
C LEU A 35 5.06 6.47 1.35
N LYS A 36 5.17 7.75 1.72
CA LYS A 36 6.03 8.71 1.02
C LYS A 36 7.50 8.31 1.06
N ALA A 37 8.01 7.91 2.23
CA ALA A 37 9.39 7.48 2.40
C ALA A 37 9.72 6.21 1.61
N ILE A 38 8.81 5.25 1.54
CA ILE A 38 8.97 4.05 0.72
C ILE A 38 9.10 4.42 -0.76
N LEU A 39 8.21 5.28 -1.26
CA LEU A 39 8.25 5.73 -2.67
C LEU A 39 9.52 6.52 -2.99
N GLN A 40 9.99 7.38 -2.08
CA GLN A 40 11.27 8.09 -2.22
C GLN A 40 12.47 7.14 -2.22
N THR A 41 12.41 6.07 -1.43
CA THR A 41 13.42 5.01 -1.43
C THR A 41 13.45 4.30 -2.78
N PHE A 42 12.29 3.93 -3.33
CA PHE A 42 12.20 3.35 -4.67
C PHE A 42 12.65 4.30 -5.77
N ASP A 43 12.35 5.60 -5.65
CA ASP A 43 12.84 6.63 -6.56
C ASP A 43 14.37 6.71 -6.59
N THR A 44 15.01 6.50 -5.44
CA THR A 44 16.46 6.52 -5.29
C THR A 44 17.10 5.22 -5.78
N ALA A 45 16.53 4.07 -5.42
CA ALA A 45 17.09 2.75 -5.75
C ALA A 45 16.85 2.33 -7.21
N TYR A 46 15.67 2.65 -7.76
CA TYR A 46 15.23 2.17 -9.09
C TYR A 46 15.00 3.30 -10.10
N GLY A 47 15.13 4.56 -9.69
CA GLY A 47 14.95 5.73 -10.55
C GLY A 47 13.49 6.19 -10.68
N LYS A 48 13.27 7.51 -10.67
CA LYS A 48 11.95 8.17 -10.69
C LYS A 48 11.09 7.85 -11.93
N GLU A 49 11.75 7.68 -13.07
CA GLU A 49 11.10 7.47 -14.37
C GLU A 49 10.84 5.99 -14.72
N ARG A 50 11.05 5.06 -13.77
CA ARG A 50 10.90 3.61 -13.96
C ARG A 50 9.60 3.18 -14.64
N ARG A 51 9.65 2.16 -15.50
CA ARG A 51 8.45 1.61 -16.15
C ARG A 51 8.04 0.32 -15.44
N ILE A 52 6.97 0.35 -14.66
CA ILE A 52 6.52 -0.81 -13.87
C ILE A 52 6.32 -2.05 -14.75
N GLU A 53 5.74 -1.88 -15.94
CA GLU A 53 5.41 -2.96 -16.86
C GLU A 53 6.62 -3.52 -17.63
N ALA A 54 7.73 -2.78 -17.72
CA ALA A 54 8.85 -3.11 -18.60
C ALA A 54 10.18 -3.35 -17.86
N ASP A 55 10.44 -2.61 -16.77
CA ASP A 55 11.73 -2.61 -16.07
C ASP A 55 11.67 -3.25 -14.67
N LEU A 56 10.49 -3.69 -14.21
CA LEU A 56 10.31 -4.37 -12.92
C LEU A 56 10.94 -3.61 -11.73
N GLY A 57 10.90 -2.27 -11.71
CA GLY A 57 11.40 -1.50 -10.56
C GLY A 57 10.46 -1.53 -9.35
N GLY A 58 10.88 -0.95 -8.21
CA GLY A 58 10.06 -0.89 -6.99
C GLY A 58 8.79 -0.02 -7.11
N PHE A 59 7.63 -0.48 -6.64
CA PHE A 59 6.42 0.33 -6.58
C PHE A 59 5.49 -0.07 -5.42
N ALA A 60 4.48 0.77 -5.15
CA ALA A 60 3.46 0.48 -4.14
C ALA A 60 2.09 0.20 -4.77
N ILE A 61 1.36 -0.76 -4.19
CA ILE A 61 -0.05 -1.05 -4.49
C ILE A 61 -0.86 -0.86 -3.22
N VAL A 62 -1.77 0.11 -3.26
CA VAL A 62 -2.72 0.35 -2.18
C VAL A 62 -4.03 -0.39 -2.47
N LEU A 63 -4.41 -1.30 -1.58
CA LEU A 63 -5.62 -2.10 -1.62
C LEU A 63 -6.63 -1.55 -0.63
N PHE A 64 -7.85 -1.28 -1.09
CA PHE A 64 -8.90 -0.67 -0.28
C PHE A 64 -10.30 -1.07 -0.77
N GLY A 65 -11.29 -0.91 0.09
CA GLY A 65 -12.65 -1.40 -0.11
C GLY A 65 -13.08 -2.25 1.08
N ASP A 66 -14.04 -3.13 0.87
CA ASP A 66 -14.43 -4.07 1.93
C ASP A 66 -13.36 -5.17 2.15
N ARG A 67 -13.51 -5.92 3.25
CA ARG A 67 -12.55 -6.95 3.65
C ARG A 67 -12.38 -8.05 2.59
N THR A 68 -13.47 -8.44 1.93
CA THR A 68 -13.47 -9.48 0.90
C THR A 68 -12.75 -8.98 -0.33
N GLU A 69 -13.10 -7.77 -0.81
CA GLU A 69 -12.44 -7.12 -1.94
C GLU A 69 -10.93 -6.98 -1.72
N VAL A 70 -10.52 -6.47 -0.55
CA VAL A 70 -9.09 -6.31 -0.23
C VAL A 70 -8.39 -7.67 -0.22
N SER A 71 -9.01 -8.70 0.35
CA SER A 71 -8.42 -10.05 0.39
C SER A 71 -8.30 -10.68 -0.99
N GLU A 72 -9.29 -10.50 -1.86
CA GLU A 72 -9.24 -10.99 -3.24
C GLU A 72 -8.17 -10.26 -4.06
N GLN A 73 -8.08 -8.93 -3.92
CA GLN A 73 -7.05 -8.15 -4.60
C GLN A 73 -5.65 -8.51 -4.12
N GLU A 74 -5.45 -8.73 -2.81
CA GLU A 74 -4.17 -9.20 -2.26
C GLU A 74 -3.78 -10.54 -2.88
N LYS A 75 -4.70 -11.52 -2.91
CA LYS A 75 -4.45 -12.82 -3.54
C LYS A 75 -4.08 -12.68 -5.02
N ASN A 76 -4.75 -11.78 -5.75
CA ASN A 76 -4.47 -11.55 -7.16
C ASN A 76 -3.08 -10.92 -7.37
N VAL A 77 -2.70 -9.94 -6.55
CA VAL A 77 -1.36 -9.33 -6.56
C VAL A 77 -0.29 -10.39 -6.29
N LEU A 78 -0.43 -11.14 -5.19
CA LEU A 78 0.53 -12.18 -4.81
C LEU A 78 0.68 -13.23 -5.91
N LYS A 79 -0.45 -13.71 -6.47
CA LYS A 79 -0.42 -14.66 -7.58
C LYS A 79 0.25 -14.09 -8.84
N TYR A 80 -0.04 -12.84 -9.19
CA TYR A 80 0.51 -12.21 -10.39
C TYR A 80 2.03 -12.08 -10.31
N PHE A 81 2.56 -11.73 -9.13
CA PHE A 81 4.00 -11.58 -8.91
C PHE A 81 4.68 -12.86 -8.38
N ASN A 82 3.96 -13.98 -8.32
CA ASN A 82 4.44 -15.25 -7.79
C ASN A 82 5.05 -15.12 -6.36
N LEU A 83 4.36 -14.36 -5.51
CA LEU A 83 4.75 -14.08 -4.13
C LEU A 83 3.97 -14.96 -3.15
N ASN A 84 4.63 -15.34 -2.07
CA ASN A 84 4.00 -16.00 -0.94
C ASN A 84 3.58 -14.95 0.10
N ALA A 85 2.38 -15.10 0.68
CA ALA A 85 1.80 -14.14 1.63
C ALA A 85 2.63 -13.97 2.92
N ASP A 86 3.43 -14.98 3.26
CA ASP A 86 4.24 -15.02 4.49
C ASP A 86 5.72 -14.72 4.23
N GLU A 87 6.13 -14.47 2.98
CA GLU A 87 7.52 -14.16 2.59
C GLU A 87 7.71 -12.65 2.34
N TYR A 88 7.16 -11.83 3.22
CA TYR A 88 7.46 -10.39 3.25
C TYR A 88 8.73 -10.13 4.05
N GLU A 89 9.51 -9.15 3.60
CA GLU A 89 10.76 -8.74 4.26
C GLU A 89 10.52 -7.73 5.37
N TYR A 90 9.40 -7.02 5.30
CA TYR A 90 9.04 -5.99 6.26
C TYR A 90 7.52 -5.89 6.37
N GLU A 91 7.04 -5.74 7.60
CA GLU A 91 5.64 -5.42 7.91
C GLU A 91 5.55 -4.25 8.88
N GLU A 92 4.60 -3.36 8.63
CA GLU A 92 4.23 -2.29 9.55
C GLU A 92 2.71 -2.12 9.59
N ILE A 93 2.17 -1.94 10.80
CA ILE A 93 0.73 -1.86 11.02
C ILE A 93 0.40 -0.59 11.80
N TYR A 94 -0.48 0.23 11.22
CA TYR A 94 -1.07 1.40 11.86
C TYR A 94 -2.53 1.11 12.18
N LYS A 95 -2.96 1.45 13.39
CA LYS A 95 -4.36 1.35 13.82
C LYS A 95 -4.84 2.69 14.33
N GLN A 96 -5.94 3.17 13.78
CA GLN A 96 -6.64 4.34 14.26
C GLN A 96 -8.06 3.96 14.65
N LYS A 97 -8.38 4.16 15.92
CA LYS A 97 -9.75 4.01 16.40
C LYS A 97 -10.53 5.29 16.08
N GLU A 98 -11.58 5.13 15.31
CA GLU A 98 -12.62 6.14 15.08
C GLU A 98 -13.84 5.80 15.94
N PRO A 99 -14.83 6.72 16.08
CA PRO A 99 -16.01 6.47 16.92
C PRO A 99 -16.76 5.19 16.54
N GLU A 100 -16.97 4.94 15.25
CA GLU A 100 -17.80 3.83 14.75
C GLU A 100 -16.99 2.66 14.18
N CYS A 101 -15.71 2.88 13.87
CA CYS A 101 -14.85 1.85 13.31
C CYS A 101 -13.40 1.97 13.78
N THR A 102 -12.60 0.97 13.47
CA THR A 102 -11.15 1.01 13.56
C THR A 102 -10.59 0.86 12.16
N VAL A 103 -9.79 1.84 11.73
CA VAL A 103 -9.06 1.79 10.47
C VAL A 103 -7.69 1.17 10.73
N GLU A 104 -7.37 0.10 10.01
CA GLU A 104 -6.09 -0.61 10.04
C GLU A 104 -5.40 -0.44 8.68
N VAL A 105 -4.19 0.13 8.69
CA VAL A 105 -3.33 0.24 7.52
C VAL A 105 -2.14 -0.68 7.70
N THR A 106 -1.98 -1.67 6.82
CA THR A 106 -0.89 -2.65 6.88
C THR A 106 0.02 -2.50 5.66
N PHE A 107 1.30 -2.29 5.90
CA PHE A 107 2.36 -2.25 4.91
C PHE A 107 3.06 -3.60 4.90
N ARG A 108 3.25 -4.21 3.72
CA ARG A 108 4.11 -5.39 3.52
C ARG A 108 5.01 -5.18 2.32
N LEU A 109 6.31 -5.26 2.52
CA LEU A 109 7.31 -5.20 1.45
C LEU A 109 7.70 -6.60 1.03
N TYR A 110 7.61 -6.87 -0.27
CA TYR A 110 8.11 -8.08 -0.89
C TYR A 110 9.27 -7.73 -1.82
N LEU A 111 10.45 -8.29 -1.56
CA LEU A 111 11.58 -8.21 -2.48
C LEU A 111 11.46 -9.38 -3.47
N CYS A 112 11.11 -9.05 -4.71
CA CYS A 112 10.84 -10.06 -5.73
C CYS A 112 12.13 -10.51 -6.44
N SER A 113 13.10 -9.60 -6.55
CA SER A 113 14.46 -9.86 -7.02
C SER A 113 15.40 -8.72 -6.57
N SER A 114 16.67 -8.74 -6.97
CA SER A 114 17.59 -7.62 -6.73
C SER A 114 17.09 -6.29 -7.33
N ASP A 115 16.34 -6.38 -8.42
CA ASP A 115 15.97 -5.23 -9.23
C ASP A 115 14.49 -4.86 -9.06
N TYR A 116 13.74 -5.62 -8.26
CA TYR A 116 12.29 -5.53 -8.16
C TYR A 116 11.74 -5.68 -6.74
N ALA A 117 10.88 -4.75 -6.34
CA ALA A 117 10.17 -4.77 -5.07
C ALA A 117 8.68 -4.37 -5.21
N VAL A 118 7.82 -5.00 -4.42
CA VAL A 118 6.38 -4.65 -4.33
C VAL A 118 6.04 -4.30 -2.89
N GLN A 119 5.64 -3.05 -2.68
CA GLN A 119 5.04 -2.62 -1.44
C GLN A 119 3.52 -2.79 -1.52
N VAL A 120 2.96 -3.77 -0.81
CA VAL A 120 1.51 -3.90 -0.65
C VAL A 120 1.09 -3.07 0.56
N VAL A 121 0.09 -2.22 0.39
CA VAL A 121 -0.52 -1.42 1.46
C VAL A 121 -2.01 -1.74 1.52
N ARG A 122 -2.48 -2.28 2.64
CA ARG A 122 -3.88 -2.63 2.84
C ARG A 122 -4.54 -1.62 3.75
N VAL A 123 -5.70 -1.11 3.35
CA VAL A 123 -6.53 -0.25 4.19
C VAL A 123 -7.83 -0.99 4.48
N LEU A 124 -8.08 -1.29 5.75
CA LEU A 124 -9.26 -2.01 6.21
C LEU A 124 -10.00 -1.22 7.27
N LYS A 125 -11.31 -1.09 7.12
CA LYS A 125 -12.21 -0.60 8.18
C LYS A 125 -12.84 -1.80 8.87
N LYS A 126 -12.70 -1.89 10.19
CA LYS A 126 -13.37 -2.89 11.03
C LYS A 126 -14.39 -2.15 11.89
N GLU A 127 -15.66 -2.53 11.83
CA GLU A 127 -16.67 -1.97 12.74
C GLU A 127 -16.22 -2.18 14.19
N ASN A 128 -16.40 -1.17 15.04
CA ASN A 128 -16.17 -1.37 16.46
C ASN A 128 -17.25 -2.31 16.98
N GLU A 129 -16.88 -3.34 17.74
CA GLU A 129 -17.88 -4.14 18.47
C GLU A 129 -18.61 -3.19 19.43
N ASN A 130 -19.89 -2.91 19.13
CA ASN A 130 -20.76 -2.18 20.05
C ASN A 130 -20.94 -3.08 21.29
N GLY A 131 -20.26 -2.70 22.37
CA GLY A 131 -20.47 -3.32 23.69
C GLY A 131 -21.81 -2.97 24.30
#